data_AF-A0A926B3V4-F1
#
_entry.id   AF-A0A926B3V4-F1
#
_cell.length_a   1.000
_cell.length_b   1.000
_cell.length_c   1.000
_cell.angle_alpha   90.00
_cell.angle_beta   90.00
_cell.angle_gamma   90.00
#
_symmetry.space_group_name_H-M   'P 1'
#
loop_
_entity.id
_entity.type
_entity.pdbx_description
1 polymer ?
#
loop_
_entity_poly.entity_id
_entity_poly.type
_entity_poly.pdbx_seq_one_letter_code
_entity_poly.pdbx_strand_id
1 'polypeptide(L)'
;MFKKLFVVGSVGLAFSLTVAGAIQAADFGDIQGYWAQPYVSTLADRQVIGGFPDGSFRPSAPITRAQFAAIAAKALNLGAGSGGGGGSFNDVPSSYWAARAISAVSGSGLVTGFPDGSFRPEEKITRAQALVILSKSLRENPANTNALGKYEDAQAVPDWARDSVSKAANAGIIVNFPNTGEIEPNRLATRGEVAALMYQTLSDLGQQDLPPLSIGMIGSSNASGVSGRVLAIDNISLSPSSSSLRAGDELIVRVTGTPGAQASFTLQGLDQTIPMREVDPGVYEGSYTVRREDRQPNTRISATLNRANAKPVSRIADRRVSLNTGTVTGTTGRGGDFNGDNRPDILFRNPTTKATLAWFMNGARKTGQASVGPPTASNWQVGGTGDFNGDGRTDILWRDAAAGKNVVWLMNGTDVASTADIPAQSGRSWKIGGAGDFNGDGNPDIVWRNEENGRNQLWLMDGTRRIGNVPIRETSDLKWKIGGTGDLNGDSNTDIVWRNTATGDNVVWLMKGPEFSSSVALSAVSSQDWQIGSVADYNNDGKADIVWRNGKTGTNSLWLMNGAQRVSDVALTSVADTKWSVVGPR
;
A
#
# COMPACT_ATOMS: atom_id res chain seq x y z
N MET A 1 49.10 -56.50 46.70
CA MET A 1 49.26 -56.14 45.27
C MET A 1 48.29 -55.02 44.94
N PHE A 2 48.75 -53.93 44.33
CA PHE A 2 48.02 -52.67 44.16
C PHE A 2 47.02 -52.66 42.97
N LYS A 3 46.04 -51.73 43.06
CA LYS A 3 45.10 -51.15 42.06
C LYS A 3 43.66 -51.74 42.05
N LYS A 4 42.68 -51.08 42.71
CA LYS A 4 41.82 -49.92 42.32
C LYS A 4 40.82 -50.28 41.17
N LEU A 5 39.53 -50.58 41.43
CA LEU A 5 38.34 -49.72 41.75
C LEU A 5 37.91 -48.87 40.52
N PHE A 6 36.71 -48.98 39.93
CA PHE A 6 35.39 -48.65 40.51
C PHE A 6 34.18 -49.26 39.74
N VAL A 7 33.11 -49.42 40.52
CA VAL A 7 31.72 -49.82 40.24
C VAL A 7 30.93 -48.73 39.51
N VAL A 8 30.00 -49.09 38.61
CA VAL A 8 28.64 -48.49 38.55
C VAL A 8 27.63 -49.58 38.20
N GLY A 9 26.68 -49.80 39.12
CA GLY A 9 25.57 -50.73 38.98
C GLY A 9 24.39 -50.13 38.25
N SER A 10 23.63 -51.02 37.64
CA SER A 10 22.26 -50.83 37.13
C SER A 10 21.31 -50.35 38.22
N VAL A 11 20.76 -49.15 38.03
CA VAL A 11 19.62 -48.61 38.79
C VAL A 11 18.57 -48.20 37.76
N GLY A 12 17.36 -48.76 37.88
CA GLY A 12 16.21 -48.32 37.10
C GLY A 12 15.87 -46.87 37.43
N LEU A 13 15.78 -46.03 36.39
CA LEU A 13 15.11 -44.74 36.50
C LEU A 13 13.68 -44.90 35.98
N ALA A 14 12.73 -44.77 36.91
CA ALA A 14 11.39 -44.34 36.58
C ALA A 14 11.48 -43.06 35.73
N PHE A 15 10.91 -43.08 34.53
CA PHE A 15 10.66 -41.84 33.80
C PHE A 15 9.50 -41.14 34.53
N SER A 16 9.87 -40.26 35.46
CA SER A 16 8.99 -39.19 35.90
C SER A 16 8.48 -38.49 34.64
N LEU A 17 7.15 -38.44 34.49
CA LEU A 17 6.48 -37.63 33.50
C LEU A 17 6.69 -36.15 33.91
N THR A 18 7.87 -35.61 33.62
CA THR A 18 8.01 -34.16 33.54
C THR A 18 7.18 -33.74 32.34
N VAL A 19 6.09 -33.02 32.61
CA VAL A 19 5.40 -32.20 31.62
C VAL A 19 6.40 -31.11 31.20
N ALA A 20 7.34 -31.49 30.33
CA ALA A 20 8.25 -30.58 29.69
C ALA A 20 7.51 -30.01 28.48
N GLY A 21 6.89 -28.85 28.71
CA GLY A 21 6.62 -27.83 27.70
C GLY A 21 5.67 -28.21 26.57
N ALA A 22 4.69 -27.36 26.34
CA ALA A 22 4.17 -27.19 24.99
C ALA A 22 5.38 -27.13 24.03
N ILE A 23 5.41 -28.01 23.02
CA ILE A 23 6.36 -27.89 21.92
C ILE A 23 6.02 -26.55 21.25
N GLN A 24 6.76 -25.52 21.66
CA GLN A 24 6.80 -24.22 21.00
C GLN A 24 7.15 -24.44 19.53
N ALA A 25 6.57 -23.59 18.67
CA ALA A 25 6.70 -23.56 17.21
C ALA A 25 7.96 -24.27 16.70
N ALA A 26 7.77 -25.30 15.87
CA ALA A 26 8.88 -26.03 15.28
C ALA A 26 9.63 -25.08 14.32
N ASP A 27 10.63 -24.38 14.86
CA ASP A 27 11.49 -23.47 14.13
C ASP A 27 12.51 -24.31 13.36
N PHE A 28 12.09 -24.86 12.22
CA PHE A 28 12.94 -25.70 11.39
C PHE A 28 14.11 -24.86 10.85
N GLY A 29 15.33 -25.06 11.35
CA GLY A 29 16.48 -24.26 10.92
C GLY A 29 16.77 -24.34 9.42
N ASP A 30 16.37 -25.43 8.77
CA ASP A 30 16.59 -25.70 7.34
C ASP A 30 15.52 -25.15 6.40
N ILE A 31 14.52 -24.43 6.91
CA ILE A 31 13.55 -23.68 6.07
C ILE A 31 13.83 -22.19 6.05
N GLN A 32 14.78 -21.70 6.84
CA GLN A 32 15.12 -20.27 6.92
C GLN A 32 15.60 -19.76 5.55
N GLY A 33 14.84 -18.85 4.96
CA GLY A 33 15.03 -18.31 3.61
C GLY A 33 14.50 -19.22 2.49
N TYR A 34 14.01 -20.42 2.79
CA TYR A 34 13.39 -21.27 1.78
C TYR A 34 12.07 -20.67 1.30
N TRP A 35 11.78 -20.73 0.00
CA TRP A 35 10.60 -20.07 -0.57
C TRP A 35 9.27 -20.54 -0.02
N ALA A 36 9.22 -21.82 0.39
CA ALA A 36 8.04 -22.38 0.99
C ALA A 36 7.94 -22.09 2.50
N GLN A 37 8.89 -21.38 3.12
CA GLN A 37 8.91 -21.07 4.56
C GLN A 37 7.56 -20.61 5.13
N PRO A 38 6.80 -19.66 4.56
CA PRO A 38 5.56 -19.20 5.16
C PRO A 38 4.51 -20.29 5.18
N TYR A 39 4.41 -21.05 4.10
CA TYR A 39 3.50 -22.17 4.00
C TYR A 39 3.90 -23.23 5.02
N VAL A 40 5.20 -23.50 5.15
CA VAL A 40 5.71 -24.50 6.09
C VAL A 40 5.47 -24.07 7.54
N SER A 41 5.90 -22.87 7.94
CA SER A 41 5.70 -22.33 9.29
C SER A 41 4.22 -22.27 9.65
N THR A 42 3.37 -21.75 8.76
CA THR A 42 1.94 -21.60 9.04
C THR A 42 1.23 -22.95 9.22
N LEU A 43 1.59 -23.95 8.41
CA LEU A 43 1.06 -25.31 8.54
C LEU A 43 1.65 -26.04 9.75
N ALA A 44 2.89 -25.75 10.13
CA ALA A 44 3.54 -26.33 11.31
C ALA A 44 2.94 -25.78 12.61
N ASP A 45 2.65 -24.48 12.67
CA ASP A 45 1.97 -23.83 13.80
C ASP A 45 0.56 -24.39 14.03
N ARG A 46 -0.12 -24.72 12.94
CA ARG A 46 -1.43 -25.41 12.94
C ARG A 46 -1.30 -26.92 13.15
N GLN A 47 -0.09 -27.39 13.40
CA GLN A 47 0.26 -28.78 13.56
C GLN A 47 -0.07 -29.67 12.35
N VAL A 48 -0.42 -29.16 11.16
CA VAL A 48 -0.78 -30.03 10.03
C VAL A 48 0.44 -30.69 9.38
N ILE A 49 1.61 -30.06 9.43
CA ILE A 49 2.89 -30.66 9.03
C ILE A 49 3.88 -30.69 10.18
N GLY A 50 4.85 -31.60 10.11
CA GLY A 50 5.92 -31.75 11.08
C GLY A 50 7.26 -32.08 10.42
N GLY A 51 8.34 -31.90 11.18
CA GLY A 51 9.70 -32.25 10.78
C GLY A 51 10.08 -33.69 11.13
N PHE A 52 11.34 -33.99 10.89
CA PHE A 52 11.96 -35.26 11.27
C PHE A 52 12.46 -35.22 12.71
N PRO A 53 12.74 -36.38 13.35
CA PRO A 53 13.22 -36.43 14.74
C PRO A 53 14.53 -35.66 14.99
N ASP A 54 15.29 -35.36 13.95
CA ASP A 54 16.51 -34.55 13.98
C ASP A 54 16.25 -33.03 13.98
N GLY A 55 14.98 -32.60 13.99
CA GLY A 55 14.58 -31.20 13.98
C GLY A 55 14.54 -30.55 12.60
N SER A 56 14.82 -31.29 11.52
CA SER A 56 14.79 -30.77 10.14
C SER A 56 13.40 -30.87 9.48
N PHE A 57 13.08 -29.98 8.55
CA PHE A 57 11.90 -30.10 7.69
C PHE A 57 12.21 -30.76 6.34
N ARG A 58 13.42 -30.59 5.82
CA ARG A 58 13.93 -31.05 4.52
C ARG A 58 13.07 -30.55 3.33
N PRO A 59 12.93 -29.23 3.14
CA PRO A 59 11.96 -28.66 2.20
C PRO A 59 12.21 -29.06 0.74
N SER A 60 13.47 -29.19 0.31
CA SER A 60 13.82 -29.56 -1.06
C SER A 60 13.80 -31.06 -1.34
N ALA A 61 13.58 -31.91 -0.32
CA ALA A 61 13.62 -33.35 -0.50
C ALA A 61 12.32 -33.86 -1.16
N PRO A 62 12.41 -34.79 -2.14
CA PRO A 62 11.24 -35.47 -2.67
C PRO A 62 10.42 -36.17 -1.58
N ILE A 63 9.12 -35.96 -1.58
CA ILE A 63 8.21 -36.54 -0.59
C ILE A 63 7.74 -37.94 -1.00
N THR A 64 7.58 -38.86 -0.04
CA THR A 64 6.99 -40.18 -0.30
C THR A 64 5.46 -40.14 -0.31
N ARG A 65 4.83 -41.15 -0.91
CA ARG A 65 3.36 -41.35 -0.88
C ARG A 65 2.83 -41.43 0.54
N ALA A 66 3.52 -42.10 1.46
CA ALA A 66 3.12 -42.17 2.86
C ALA A 66 3.23 -40.83 3.59
N GLN A 67 4.30 -40.06 3.34
CA GLN A 67 4.46 -38.72 3.90
C GLN A 67 3.39 -37.75 3.39
N PHE A 68 3.08 -37.80 2.10
CA PHE A 68 1.99 -37.02 1.53
C PHE A 68 0.64 -37.40 2.15
N ALA A 69 0.34 -38.70 2.28
CA ALA A 69 -0.90 -39.18 2.90
C ALA A 69 -1.04 -38.72 4.36
N ALA A 70 0.05 -38.74 5.14
CA ALA A 70 0.06 -38.24 6.51
C ALA A 70 -0.28 -36.74 6.58
N ILE A 71 0.32 -35.92 5.71
CA ILE A 71 0.03 -34.49 5.63
C ILE A 71 -1.43 -34.25 5.20
N ALA A 72 -1.91 -34.92 4.16
CA ALA A 72 -3.27 -34.76 3.66
C ALA A 72 -4.35 -35.20 4.67
N ALA A 73 -4.15 -36.34 5.35
CA ALA A 73 -5.07 -36.81 6.39
C ALA A 73 -5.18 -35.79 7.53
N LYS A 74 -4.05 -35.22 7.94
CA LYS A 74 -4.01 -34.25 9.04
C LYS A 74 -4.58 -32.89 8.63
N ALA A 75 -4.20 -32.40 7.46
CA ALA A 75 -4.65 -31.12 6.90
C ALA A 75 -6.17 -31.09 6.74
N LEU A 76 -6.75 -32.16 6.19
CA LEU A 76 -8.19 -32.25 5.92
C LEU A 76 -9.01 -32.80 7.10
N ASN A 77 -8.37 -32.92 8.28
CA ASN A 77 -8.97 -33.44 9.50
C ASN A 77 -9.73 -34.77 9.31
N LEU A 78 -9.13 -35.70 8.55
CA LEU A 78 -9.72 -37.01 8.29
C LEU A 78 -9.56 -37.87 9.55
N GLY A 79 -10.64 -37.96 10.34
CA GLY A 79 -10.66 -38.70 11.60
C GLY A 79 -10.35 -40.18 11.43
N ALA A 80 -9.58 -40.75 12.36
CA ALA A 80 -9.22 -42.17 12.41
C ALA A 80 -10.40 -43.12 12.77
N GLY A 81 -11.66 -42.67 12.63
CA GLY A 81 -12.82 -43.35 13.24
C GLY A 81 -14.15 -43.27 12.51
N SER A 82 -14.23 -42.80 11.26
CA SER A 82 -15.52 -42.68 10.56
C SER A 82 -15.49 -43.36 9.19
N GLY A 83 -15.99 -44.60 9.14
CA GLY A 83 -16.28 -45.32 7.90
C GLY A 83 -15.28 -46.44 7.60
N GLY A 84 -15.62 -47.66 8.05
CA GLY A 84 -14.89 -48.87 7.67
C GLY A 84 -14.88 -49.10 6.16
N GLY A 85 -13.78 -49.68 5.66
CA GLY A 85 -13.71 -50.24 4.31
C GLY A 85 -12.60 -49.73 3.38
N GLY A 86 -11.67 -48.88 3.83
CA GLY A 86 -10.47 -48.56 3.04
C GLY A 86 -9.51 -49.75 3.02
N GLY A 87 -9.36 -50.41 1.87
CA GLY A 87 -8.66 -51.70 1.74
C GLY A 87 -7.29 -51.74 2.40
N SER A 88 -7.02 -52.81 3.16
CA SER A 88 -5.68 -53.10 3.66
C SER A 88 -4.74 -53.31 2.47
N PHE A 89 -3.77 -52.42 2.29
CA PHE A 89 -2.75 -52.58 1.27
C PHE A 89 -1.75 -53.65 1.68
N ASN A 90 -1.36 -54.50 0.74
CA ASN A 90 -0.49 -55.66 1.02
C ASN A 90 0.90 -55.27 1.54
N ASP A 91 1.33 -54.04 1.25
CA ASP A 91 2.64 -53.47 1.60
C ASP A 91 2.57 -52.42 2.72
N VAL A 92 1.45 -52.32 3.44
CA VAL A 92 1.28 -51.41 4.59
C VAL A 92 0.84 -52.19 5.82
N PRO A 93 1.79 -52.71 6.62
CA PRO A 93 1.48 -53.36 7.90
C PRO A 93 0.75 -52.41 8.85
N SER A 94 -0.07 -52.96 9.75
CA SER A 94 -0.81 -52.18 10.76
C SER A 94 0.09 -51.42 11.73
N SER A 95 1.34 -51.88 11.90
CA SER A 95 2.39 -51.23 12.68
C SER A 95 3.14 -50.12 11.94
N TYR A 96 2.93 -49.95 10.62
CA TYR A 96 3.56 -48.91 9.84
C TYR A 96 3.08 -47.53 10.32
N TRP A 97 4.02 -46.60 10.53
CA TRP A 97 3.76 -45.32 11.19
C TRP A 97 2.64 -44.49 10.52
N ALA A 98 2.50 -44.60 9.19
CA ALA A 98 1.46 -43.91 8.42
C ALA A 98 0.23 -44.77 8.11
N ALA A 99 0.13 -46.01 8.61
CA ALA A 99 -0.96 -46.93 8.26
C ALA A 99 -2.35 -46.32 8.46
N ARG A 100 -2.54 -45.60 9.57
CA ARG A 100 -3.80 -44.89 9.87
C ARG A 100 -4.09 -43.77 8.87
N ALA A 101 -3.08 -42.97 8.54
CA ALA A 101 -3.24 -41.86 7.59
C ALA A 101 -3.53 -42.38 6.17
N ILE A 102 -2.84 -43.43 5.75
CA ILE A 102 -3.05 -44.11 4.47
C ILE A 102 -4.49 -44.65 4.38
N SER A 103 -4.96 -45.31 5.44
CA SER A 103 -6.34 -45.79 5.52
C SER A 103 -7.36 -44.64 5.44
N ALA A 104 -7.10 -43.51 6.10
CA ALA A 104 -8.00 -42.36 6.10
C ALA A 104 -8.11 -41.69 4.72
N VAL A 105 -6.98 -41.43 4.03
CA VAL A 105 -7.01 -40.83 2.68
C VAL A 105 -7.55 -41.79 1.62
N SER A 106 -7.43 -43.10 1.85
CA SER A 106 -8.01 -44.09 0.95
C SER A 106 -9.51 -44.25 1.17
N GLY A 107 -9.96 -44.31 2.43
CA GLY A 107 -11.37 -44.37 2.79
C GLY A 107 -12.16 -43.12 2.36
N SER A 108 -11.51 -41.96 2.26
CA SER A 108 -12.12 -40.74 1.72
C SER A 108 -12.09 -40.63 0.19
N GLY A 109 -11.49 -41.60 -0.52
CA GLY A 109 -11.38 -41.60 -1.98
C GLY A 109 -10.33 -40.63 -2.56
N LEU A 110 -9.56 -39.94 -1.71
CA LEU A 110 -8.51 -39.01 -2.14
C LEU A 110 -7.37 -39.75 -2.84
N VAL A 111 -6.90 -40.85 -2.23
CA VAL A 111 -5.81 -41.68 -2.79
C VAL A 111 -6.29 -43.11 -3.00
N THR A 112 -6.03 -43.64 -4.18
CA THR A 112 -6.23 -45.07 -4.50
C THR A 112 -4.87 -45.80 -4.53
N GLY A 113 -4.89 -47.08 -4.17
CA GLY A 113 -3.75 -47.97 -4.40
C GLY A 113 -3.65 -48.41 -5.86
N PHE A 114 -2.70 -49.31 -6.11
CA PHE A 114 -2.45 -49.88 -7.42
C PHE A 114 -3.29 -51.14 -7.65
N PRO A 115 -3.49 -51.58 -8.91
CA PRO A 115 -4.26 -52.78 -9.23
C PRO A 115 -3.73 -54.08 -8.60
N ASP A 116 -2.45 -54.10 -8.21
CA ASP A 116 -1.79 -55.20 -7.50
C ASP A 116 -2.11 -55.25 -5.98
N GLY A 117 -2.96 -54.34 -5.48
CA GLY A 117 -3.31 -54.22 -4.07
C GLY A 117 -2.27 -53.53 -3.20
N SER A 118 -1.23 -52.92 -3.80
CA SER A 118 -0.21 -52.15 -3.09
C SER A 118 -0.55 -50.66 -2.95
N PHE A 119 -0.01 -50.02 -1.92
CA PHE A 119 -0.03 -48.57 -1.75
C PHE A 119 1.27 -47.90 -2.23
N ARG A 120 2.40 -48.60 -2.12
CA ARG A 120 3.78 -48.16 -2.37
C ARG A 120 4.19 -46.97 -1.49
N PRO A 121 4.23 -47.15 -0.15
CA PRO A 121 4.36 -46.04 0.80
C PRO A 121 5.66 -45.22 0.67
N GLU A 122 6.75 -45.86 0.23
CA GLU A 122 8.07 -45.22 0.10
C GLU A 122 8.33 -44.62 -1.28
N GLU A 123 7.46 -44.87 -2.27
CA GLU A 123 7.61 -44.32 -3.62
C GLU A 123 7.40 -42.80 -3.59
N LYS A 124 8.20 -42.06 -4.36
CA LYS A 124 8.12 -40.60 -4.47
C LYS A 124 6.98 -40.21 -5.41
N ILE A 125 6.28 -39.13 -5.09
CA ILE A 125 5.19 -38.63 -5.95
C ILE A 125 5.65 -37.52 -6.88
N THR A 126 5.04 -37.45 -8.05
CA THR A 126 5.17 -36.33 -8.99
C THR A 126 4.26 -35.16 -8.58
N ARG A 127 4.56 -33.96 -9.11
CA ARG A 127 3.72 -32.77 -8.95
C ARG A 127 2.31 -32.97 -9.50
N ALA A 128 2.17 -33.63 -10.66
CA ALA A 128 0.86 -33.98 -11.22
C ALA A 128 0.05 -34.90 -10.28
N GLN A 129 0.68 -35.92 -9.69
CA GLN A 129 0.01 -36.80 -8.72
C GLN A 129 -0.45 -36.04 -7.47
N ALA A 130 0.39 -35.14 -6.94
CA ALA A 130 0.01 -34.30 -5.79
C ALA A 130 -1.20 -33.42 -6.11
N LEU A 131 -1.19 -32.73 -7.26
CA LEU A 131 -2.28 -31.87 -7.72
C LEU A 131 -3.56 -32.66 -7.98
N VAL A 132 -3.47 -33.87 -8.53
CA VAL A 132 -4.62 -34.75 -8.73
C VAL A 132 -5.29 -35.10 -7.41
N ILE A 133 -4.51 -35.44 -6.39
CA ILE A 133 -5.07 -35.78 -5.08
C ILE A 133 -5.70 -34.54 -4.43
N LEU A 134 -5.03 -33.40 -4.42
CA LEU A 134 -5.55 -32.15 -3.81
C LEU A 134 -6.78 -31.60 -4.54
N SER A 135 -6.84 -31.77 -5.87
CA SER A 135 -7.98 -31.32 -6.67
C SER A 135 -9.31 -31.98 -6.27
N LYS A 136 -9.25 -33.20 -5.70
CA LYS A 136 -10.44 -33.92 -5.26
C LYS A 136 -11.06 -33.35 -3.98
N SER A 137 -10.29 -32.59 -3.19
CA SER A 137 -10.81 -31.96 -1.98
C SER A 137 -11.46 -30.60 -2.21
N LEU A 138 -11.20 -29.94 -3.35
CA LEU A 138 -11.62 -28.56 -3.65
C LEU A 138 -13.14 -28.37 -3.65
N ARG A 139 -13.61 -27.18 -3.25
CA ARG A 139 -15.03 -26.79 -3.33
C ARG A 139 -15.43 -26.64 -4.80
N GLU A 140 -16.56 -27.24 -5.21
CA GLU A 140 -17.25 -27.11 -6.51
C GLU A 140 -16.54 -26.20 -7.54
N ASN A 141 -15.52 -26.75 -8.20
CA ASN A 141 -14.74 -26.03 -9.19
C ASN A 141 -14.64 -26.89 -10.46
N PRO A 142 -15.44 -26.62 -11.51
CA PRO A 142 -15.38 -27.41 -12.74
C PRO A 142 -14.02 -27.22 -13.41
N ALA A 143 -13.57 -28.25 -14.13
CA ALA A 143 -12.37 -28.11 -14.96
C ALA A 143 -12.62 -27.00 -15.99
N ASN A 144 -11.65 -26.11 -16.14
CA ASN A 144 -11.66 -25.04 -17.11
C ASN A 144 -10.38 -25.16 -17.94
N THR A 145 -10.48 -25.63 -19.18
CA THR A 145 -9.30 -25.84 -20.06
C THR A 145 -8.52 -24.55 -20.30
N ASN A 146 -9.18 -23.38 -20.24
CA ASN A 146 -8.51 -22.09 -20.33
C ASN A 146 -7.63 -21.78 -19.12
N ALA A 147 -7.91 -22.39 -17.95
CA ALA A 147 -7.10 -22.21 -16.74
C ALA A 147 -5.69 -22.83 -16.87
N LEU A 148 -5.48 -23.77 -17.81
CA LEU A 148 -4.14 -24.27 -18.11
C LEU A 148 -3.36 -23.37 -19.08
N GLY A 149 -4.05 -22.51 -19.85
CA GLY A 149 -3.44 -21.64 -20.86
C GLY A 149 -2.48 -20.57 -20.31
N LYS A 150 -2.42 -20.40 -18.98
CA LYS A 150 -1.47 -19.53 -18.28
C LYS A 150 -0.11 -20.18 -18.02
N TYR A 151 0.04 -21.47 -18.32
CA TYR A 151 1.28 -22.21 -18.09
C TYR A 151 1.94 -22.64 -19.41
N GLU A 152 3.22 -22.33 -19.55
CA GLU A 152 4.01 -22.59 -20.77
C GLU A 152 4.20 -24.08 -21.04
N ASP A 153 4.13 -24.90 -19.99
CA ASP A 153 4.30 -26.35 -20.03
C ASP A 153 2.98 -27.12 -19.89
N ALA A 154 1.83 -26.48 -20.14
CA ALA A 154 0.51 -27.11 -20.03
C ALA A 154 0.37 -28.40 -20.85
N GLN A 155 1.09 -28.50 -21.98
CA GLN A 155 1.18 -29.71 -22.81
C GLN A 155 1.85 -30.90 -22.10
N ALA A 156 2.73 -30.65 -21.14
CA ALA A 156 3.45 -31.68 -20.39
C ALA A 156 2.56 -32.37 -19.33
N VAL A 157 1.38 -31.81 -19.03
CA VAL A 157 0.41 -32.43 -18.13
C VAL A 157 -0.12 -33.72 -18.78
N PRO A 158 0.01 -34.89 -18.12
CA PRO A 158 -0.53 -36.14 -18.67
C PRO A 158 -2.05 -36.10 -18.82
N ASP A 159 -2.59 -36.82 -19.81
CA ASP A 159 -4.03 -36.82 -20.09
C ASP A 159 -4.87 -37.30 -18.90
N TRP A 160 -4.38 -38.30 -18.14
CA TRP A 160 -5.05 -38.78 -16.93
C TRP A 160 -5.11 -37.72 -15.80
N ALA A 161 -4.25 -36.70 -15.84
CA ALA A 161 -4.16 -35.63 -14.84
C ALA A 161 -4.81 -34.32 -15.29
N ARG A 162 -5.10 -34.16 -16.59
CA ARG A 162 -5.48 -32.88 -17.21
C ARG A 162 -6.65 -32.19 -16.52
N ASP A 163 -7.75 -32.89 -16.30
CA ASP A 163 -8.95 -32.33 -15.67
C ASP A 163 -8.67 -31.89 -14.24
N SER A 164 -7.98 -32.72 -13.47
CA SER A 164 -7.62 -32.43 -12.08
C SER A 164 -6.66 -31.25 -11.95
N VAL A 165 -5.64 -31.18 -12.80
CA VAL A 165 -4.68 -30.07 -12.79
C VAL A 165 -5.35 -28.78 -13.29
N SER A 166 -6.28 -28.88 -14.23
CA SER A 166 -7.11 -27.74 -14.67
C SER A 166 -8.00 -27.22 -13.53
N LYS A 167 -8.64 -28.11 -12.75
CA LYS A 167 -9.39 -27.72 -11.54
C LYS A 167 -8.50 -27.02 -10.52
N ALA A 168 -7.33 -27.59 -10.26
CA ALA A 168 -6.34 -27.00 -9.35
C ALA A 168 -5.87 -25.61 -9.82
N ALA A 169 -5.66 -25.44 -11.14
CA ALA A 169 -5.31 -24.17 -11.74
C ALA A 169 -6.43 -23.13 -11.61
N ASN A 170 -7.69 -23.54 -11.78
CA ASN A 170 -8.86 -22.68 -11.67
C ASN A 170 -9.15 -22.26 -10.21
N ALA A 171 -8.88 -23.14 -9.25
CA ALA A 171 -8.96 -22.86 -7.82
C ALA A 171 -7.78 -22.03 -7.29
N GLY A 172 -6.78 -21.72 -8.13
CA GLY A 172 -5.62 -20.93 -7.71
C GLY A 172 -4.67 -21.66 -6.74
N ILE A 173 -4.77 -22.99 -6.60
CA ILE A 173 -3.94 -23.75 -5.66
C ILE A 173 -2.57 -24.15 -6.20
N ILE A 174 -2.30 -23.92 -7.49
CA ILE A 174 -1.01 -24.23 -8.11
C ILE A 174 0.00 -23.14 -7.72
N VAL A 175 1.00 -23.55 -6.95
CA VAL A 175 2.09 -22.72 -6.45
C VAL A 175 3.37 -23.11 -7.18
N ASN A 176 3.93 -22.15 -7.94
CA ASN A 176 5.06 -22.36 -8.83
C ASN A 176 6.20 -21.39 -8.52
N PHE A 177 7.33 -21.93 -8.04
CA PHE A 177 8.55 -21.18 -7.76
C PHE A 177 9.76 -22.02 -8.22
N PRO A 178 10.79 -21.40 -8.82
CA PRO A 178 10.86 -19.98 -9.18
C PRO A 178 10.07 -19.64 -10.45
N ASN A 179 9.83 -20.61 -11.33
CA ASN A 179 9.18 -20.40 -12.61
C ASN A 179 7.65 -20.38 -12.45
N THR A 180 7.08 -19.20 -12.23
CA THR A 180 5.63 -19.05 -11.98
C THR A 180 4.76 -19.50 -13.15
N GLY A 181 5.30 -19.46 -14.37
CA GLY A 181 4.67 -19.89 -15.62
C GLY A 181 4.75 -21.38 -15.93
N GLU A 182 5.39 -22.21 -15.10
CA GLU A 182 5.54 -23.66 -15.36
C GLU A 182 4.94 -24.51 -14.22
N ILE A 183 4.14 -25.52 -14.55
CA ILE A 183 3.56 -26.49 -13.61
C ILE A 183 4.61 -27.53 -13.19
N GLU A 184 5.51 -27.91 -14.08
CA GLU A 184 6.46 -29.03 -13.99
C GLU A 184 5.80 -30.38 -13.60
N PRO A 185 4.75 -30.83 -14.31
CA PRO A 185 3.84 -31.89 -13.85
C PRO A 185 4.53 -33.24 -13.62
N ASN A 186 5.58 -33.55 -14.37
CA ASN A 186 6.27 -34.85 -14.33
C ASN A 186 7.48 -34.88 -13.38
N ARG A 187 7.83 -33.76 -12.75
CA ARG A 187 8.90 -33.70 -11.75
C ARG A 187 8.43 -34.27 -10.41
N LEU A 188 9.34 -34.87 -9.65
CA LEU A 188 9.08 -35.25 -8.26
C LEU A 188 8.78 -34.02 -7.42
N ALA A 189 7.67 -34.07 -6.66
CA ALA A 189 7.27 -33.00 -5.78
C ALA A 189 8.13 -32.98 -4.52
N THR A 190 8.60 -31.79 -4.15
CA THR A 190 9.37 -31.61 -2.91
C THR A 190 8.44 -31.41 -1.71
N ARG A 191 8.94 -31.67 -0.49
CA ARG A 191 8.16 -31.43 0.75
C ARG A 191 7.69 -29.98 0.90
N GLY A 192 8.52 -29.01 0.50
CA GLY A 192 8.18 -27.60 0.51
C GLY A 192 7.09 -27.25 -0.50
N GLU A 193 7.16 -27.79 -1.72
CA GLU A 193 6.09 -27.62 -2.71
C GLU A 193 4.76 -28.20 -2.22
N VAL A 194 4.77 -29.40 -1.65
CA VAL A 194 3.55 -30.01 -1.11
C VAL A 194 2.98 -29.18 0.04
N ALA A 195 3.82 -28.61 0.91
CA ALA A 195 3.35 -27.68 1.94
C ALA A 195 2.66 -26.46 1.33
N ALA A 196 3.22 -25.89 0.26
CA ALA A 196 2.63 -24.73 -0.40
C ALA A 196 1.31 -25.04 -1.12
N LEU A 197 1.25 -26.16 -1.86
CA LEU A 197 0.01 -26.62 -2.52
C LEU A 197 -1.08 -26.95 -1.48
N MET A 198 -0.71 -27.59 -0.37
CA MET A 198 -1.63 -27.93 0.71
C MET A 198 -2.19 -26.68 1.39
N TYR A 199 -1.32 -25.70 1.66
CA TYR A 199 -1.75 -24.42 2.24
C TYR A 199 -2.83 -23.75 1.39
N GLN A 200 -2.61 -23.63 0.08
CA GLN A 200 -3.61 -23.02 -0.80
C GLN A 200 -4.89 -23.84 -0.87
N THR A 201 -4.76 -25.17 -0.85
CA THR A 201 -5.92 -26.05 -0.80
C THR A 201 -6.76 -25.76 0.44
N LEU A 202 -6.14 -25.62 1.63
CA LEU A 202 -6.88 -25.28 2.85
C LEU A 202 -7.49 -23.87 2.81
N SER A 203 -6.79 -22.90 2.21
CA SER A 203 -7.31 -21.55 1.98
C SER A 203 -8.56 -21.56 1.09
N ASP A 204 -8.53 -22.28 -0.03
CA ASP A 204 -9.68 -22.47 -0.94
C ASP A 204 -10.88 -23.12 -0.24
N LEU A 205 -10.62 -24.11 0.64
CA LEU A 205 -11.67 -24.75 1.44
C LEU A 205 -12.27 -23.84 2.51
N GLY A 206 -11.80 -22.60 2.66
CA GLY A 206 -12.21 -21.67 3.70
C GLY A 206 -12.00 -22.24 5.10
N GLN A 207 -11.03 -23.16 5.26
CA GLN A 207 -10.73 -23.79 6.53
C GLN A 207 -9.66 -22.97 7.26
N GLN A 208 -9.87 -22.74 8.57
CA GLN A 208 -8.89 -22.18 9.50
C GLN A 208 -8.45 -20.72 9.25
N ASP A 209 -9.31 -19.89 8.65
CA ASP A 209 -9.07 -18.46 8.36
C ASP A 209 -7.73 -18.20 7.66
N LEU A 210 -7.33 -19.08 6.74
CA LEU A 210 -6.08 -18.97 6.00
C LEU A 210 -6.25 -18.01 4.80
N PRO A 211 -5.61 -16.83 4.79
CA PRO A 211 -5.61 -15.97 3.59
C PRO A 211 -4.78 -16.63 2.48
N PRO A 212 -5.15 -16.47 1.19
CA PRO A 212 -4.34 -16.99 0.10
C PRO A 212 -2.97 -16.27 0.05
N LEU A 213 -1.89 -17.03 -0.11
CA LEU A 213 -0.52 -16.49 -0.18
C LEU A 213 0.00 -16.54 -1.62
N SER A 214 0.19 -15.41 -2.30
CA SER A 214 0.79 -15.43 -3.65
C SER A 214 2.32 -15.47 -3.59
N ILE A 215 2.96 -16.28 -4.46
CA ILE A 215 4.42 -16.24 -4.63
C ILE A 215 4.83 -14.86 -5.15
N GLY A 216 5.75 -14.25 -4.41
CA GLY A 216 6.22 -12.87 -4.52
C GLY A 216 6.82 -12.40 -3.19
N MET A 217 6.41 -13.01 -2.07
CA MET A 217 6.91 -12.63 -0.75
C MET A 217 8.06 -13.48 -0.20
N ILE A 218 8.24 -14.77 -0.54
CA ILE A 218 9.16 -15.63 0.23
C ILE A 218 9.95 -16.55 -0.69
N GLY A 219 11.27 -16.44 -0.68
CA GLY A 219 12.14 -17.35 -1.41
C GLY A 219 13.49 -16.80 -1.80
N SER A 220 14.45 -16.90 -0.89
CA SER A 220 15.78 -17.36 -1.28
C SER A 220 16.62 -17.79 -0.08
N SER A 221 17.14 -19.02 -0.10
CA SER A 221 18.41 -19.39 0.54
C SER A 221 18.94 -20.73 0.02
N ASN A 222 20.07 -20.61 -0.67
CA ASN A 222 21.22 -21.51 -0.72
C ASN A 222 21.12 -22.97 -1.24
N ALA A 223 21.70 -23.17 -2.43
CA ALA A 223 22.43 -24.39 -2.78
C ALA A 223 23.75 -24.01 -3.50
N SER A 224 24.87 -24.19 -2.83
CA SER A 224 26.21 -24.04 -3.38
C SER A 224 26.66 -25.33 -4.06
N GLY A 225 27.23 -25.23 -5.26
CA GLY A 225 28.13 -26.25 -5.79
C GLY A 225 27.95 -26.71 -7.24
N VAL A 226 27.83 -25.80 -8.23
CA VAL A 226 28.28 -26.08 -9.60
C VAL A 226 28.79 -24.77 -10.24
N SER A 227 29.97 -24.89 -10.86
CA SER A 227 30.70 -23.94 -11.70
C SER A 227 29.86 -22.85 -12.40
N GLY A 228 30.27 -21.58 -12.25
CA GLY A 228 30.05 -20.54 -13.26
C GLY A 228 28.62 -20.04 -13.49
N ARG A 229 27.77 -19.91 -12.46
CA ARG A 229 26.47 -19.27 -12.64
C ARG A 229 26.63 -17.76 -12.89
N VAL A 230 26.43 -17.40 -14.16
CA VAL A 230 26.23 -16.05 -14.68
C VAL A 230 25.32 -15.27 -13.74
N LEU A 231 25.67 -14.02 -13.43
CA LEU A 231 24.78 -13.13 -12.67
C LEU A 231 23.46 -13.01 -13.43
N ALA A 232 22.34 -13.16 -12.74
CA ALA A 232 21.01 -13.07 -13.32
C ALA A 232 20.09 -12.28 -12.38
N ILE A 233 19.21 -11.47 -12.98
CA ILE A 233 18.11 -10.79 -12.31
C ILE A 233 16.80 -11.44 -12.79
N ASP A 234 16.17 -12.18 -11.89
CA ASP A 234 15.00 -13.01 -12.17
C ASP A 234 13.70 -12.20 -12.10
N ASN A 235 13.61 -11.21 -11.21
CA ASN A 235 12.46 -10.31 -11.13
C ASN A 235 12.81 -8.97 -10.48
N ILE A 236 12.03 -7.95 -10.80
CA ILE A 236 12.03 -6.66 -10.09
C ILE A 236 10.57 -6.34 -9.75
N SER A 237 10.27 -6.31 -8.46
CA SER A 237 8.97 -5.91 -7.94
C SER A 237 9.07 -4.57 -7.22
N LEU A 238 8.00 -3.80 -7.32
CA LEU A 238 7.94 -2.42 -6.83
C LEU A 238 6.73 -2.27 -5.91
N SER A 239 6.95 -1.77 -4.70
CA SER A 239 5.90 -1.45 -3.72
C SER A 239 5.95 0.03 -3.34
N PRO A 240 4.81 0.72 -3.15
CA PRO A 240 3.44 0.21 -3.34
C PRO A 240 3.15 -0.05 -4.83
N SER A 241 2.12 -0.84 -5.13
CA SER A 241 1.73 -1.19 -6.51
C SER A 241 1.24 0.00 -7.34
N SER A 242 1.02 1.16 -6.72
CA SER A 242 0.67 2.42 -7.39
C SER A 242 1.75 2.84 -8.38
N SER A 243 1.37 3.11 -9.63
CA SER A 243 2.26 3.61 -10.69
C SER A 243 2.52 5.12 -10.60
N SER A 244 1.89 5.81 -9.66
CA SER A 244 2.09 7.23 -9.37
C SER A 244 2.48 7.34 -7.90
N LEU A 245 3.68 7.84 -7.64
CA LEU A 245 4.20 8.07 -6.31
C LEU A 245 4.43 9.56 -6.11
N ARG A 246 4.02 10.05 -4.95
CA ARG A 246 4.11 11.47 -4.55
C ARG A 246 5.31 11.69 -3.66
N ALA A 247 5.69 12.94 -3.41
CA ALA A 247 6.84 13.21 -2.56
C ALA A 247 6.59 12.73 -1.12
N GLY A 248 7.56 12.08 -0.49
CA GLY A 248 7.38 11.44 0.81
C GLY A 248 6.89 9.99 0.72
N ASP A 249 6.28 9.56 -0.39
CA ASP A 249 6.01 8.13 -0.62
C ASP A 249 7.32 7.35 -0.64
N GLU A 250 7.33 6.18 -0.02
CA GLU A 250 8.46 5.27 -0.07
C GLU A 250 8.26 4.25 -1.19
N LEU A 251 9.11 4.32 -2.22
CA LEU A 251 9.25 3.27 -3.22
C LEU A 251 10.19 2.19 -2.69
N ILE A 252 9.66 1.02 -2.41
CA ILE A 252 10.45 -0.17 -2.10
C ILE A 252 10.68 -0.95 -3.40
N VAL A 253 11.94 -1.08 -3.77
CA VAL A 253 12.38 -1.90 -4.90
C VAL A 253 12.91 -3.21 -4.36
N ARG A 254 12.26 -4.31 -4.74
CA ARG A 254 12.68 -5.67 -4.39
C ARG A 254 13.10 -6.40 -5.64
N VAL A 255 14.36 -6.85 -5.66
CA VAL A 255 15.00 -7.53 -6.78
C VAL A 255 15.28 -8.96 -6.37
N THR A 256 14.87 -9.92 -7.17
CA THR A 256 15.27 -11.32 -7.01
C THR A 256 16.28 -11.69 -8.08
N GLY A 257 17.34 -12.41 -7.72
CA GLY A 257 18.42 -12.78 -8.62
C GLY A 257 19.49 -13.65 -7.95
N THR A 258 20.72 -13.59 -8.46
CA THR A 258 21.81 -14.46 -8.01
C THR A 258 22.27 -14.12 -6.57
N PRO A 259 22.16 -15.04 -5.59
CA PRO A 259 22.50 -14.79 -4.19
C PRO A 259 23.96 -14.43 -3.94
N GLY A 260 24.26 -13.53 -3.00
CA GLY A 260 25.61 -13.07 -2.66
C GLY A 260 26.24 -12.09 -3.66
N ALA A 261 25.44 -11.43 -4.50
CA ALA A 261 25.86 -10.31 -5.35
C ALA A 261 25.73 -8.96 -4.63
N GLN A 262 26.42 -7.93 -5.11
CA GLN A 262 26.16 -6.55 -4.75
C GLN A 262 25.05 -6.00 -5.63
N ALA A 263 23.99 -5.48 -5.03
CA ALA A 263 22.82 -4.99 -5.74
C ALA A 263 22.66 -3.47 -5.61
N SER A 264 22.21 -2.84 -6.69
CA SER A 264 21.77 -1.45 -6.70
C SER A 264 20.61 -1.27 -7.66
N PHE A 265 19.85 -0.19 -7.50
CA PHE A 265 18.92 0.25 -8.53
C PHE A 265 19.09 1.73 -8.84
N THR A 266 18.65 2.13 -10.02
CA THR A 266 18.62 3.52 -10.49
C THR A 266 17.21 3.85 -10.96
N LEU A 267 16.83 5.12 -10.79
CA LEU A 267 15.63 5.70 -11.40
C LEU A 267 16.08 6.58 -12.57
N GLN A 268 15.62 6.26 -13.77
CA GLN A 268 16.05 6.95 -14.98
C GLN A 268 15.65 8.43 -14.92
N GLY A 269 16.60 9.33 -15.15
CA GLY A 269 16.40 10.78 -15.08
C GLY A 269 16.76 11.41 -13.72
N LEU A 270 17.00 10.62 -12.68
CA LEU A 270 17.54 11.11 -11.40
C LEU A 270 19.06 10.91 -11.28
N ASP A 271 19.65 10.06 -12.12
CA ASP A 271 21.08 9.69 -12.11
C ASP A 271 21.63 9.28 -10.72
N GLN A 272 20.76 8.79 -9.85
CA GLN A 272 21.11 8.26 -8.53
C GLN A 272 21.17 6.74 -8.54
N THR A 273 22.24 6.21 -7.95
CA THR A 273 22.41 4.77 -7.70
C THR A 273 22.17 4.49 -6.23
N ILE A 274 21.13 3.72 -5.95
CA ILE A 274 20.69 3.41 -4.59
C ILE A 274 21.19 2.00 -4.27
N PRO A 275 22.02 1.83 -3.22
CA PRO A 275 22.47 0.51 -2.82
C PRO A 275 21.30 -0.28 -2.23
N MET A 276 21.28 -1.57 -2.52
CA MET A 276 20.29 -2.50 -1.97
C MET A 276 20.95 -3.45 -0.97
N ARG A 277 20.19 -3.90 0.00
CA ARG A 277 20.61 -4.88 1.00
C ARG A 277 20.05 -6.25 0.64
N GLU A 278 20.89 -7.27 0.66
CA GLU A 278 20.46 -8.68 0.61
C GLU A 278 19.73 -8.98 1.92
N VAL A 279 18.41 -9.12 1.86
CA VAL A 279 17.56 -9.38 3.05
C VAL A 279 17.33 -10.87 3.25
N ASP A 280 17.26 -11.60 2.14
CA ASP A 280 17.35 -13.05 2.03
C ASP A 280 18.31 -13.35 0.86
N PRO A 281 19.04 -14.48 0.82
CA PRO A 281 19.99 -14.83 -0.23
C PRO A 281 19.78 -14.25 -1.67
N GLY A 282 19.07 -14.81 -2.62
CA GLY A 282 18.80 -14.14 -3.91
C GLY A 282 17.88 -12.92 -3.87
N VAL A 283 17.58 -12.28 -2.73
CA VAL A 283 16.60 -11.19 -2.59
C VAL A 283 17.26 -9.93 -2.05
N TYR A 284 17.15 -8.86 -2.83
CA TYR A 284 17.68 -7.55 -2.52
C TYR A 284 16.55 -6.56 -2.34
N GLU A 285 16.59 -5.77 -1.28
CA GLU A 285 15.65 -4.67 -1.05
C GLU A 285 16.42 -3.36 -0.90
N GLY A 286 15.91 -2.34 -1.57
CA GLY A 286 16.32 -0.95 -1.35
C GLY A 286 15.08 -0.08 -1.40
N SER A 287 15.05 0.96 -0.58
CA SER A 287 13.96 1.92 -0.60
C SER A 287 14.44 3.28 -1.09
N TYR A 288 13.49 4.02 -1.65
CA TYR A 288 13.68 5.38 -2.09
C TYR A 288 12.47 6.20 -1.66
N THR A 289 12.67 7.13 -0.74
CA THR A 289 11.67 8.15 -0.45
C THR A 289 11.67 9.12 -1.62
N VAL A 290 10.54 9.20 -2.32
CA VAL A 290 10.38 10.14 -3.43
C VAL A 290 10.55 11.55 -2.91
N ARG A 291 11.46 12.30 -3.51
CA ARG A 291 11.74 13.69 -3.16
C ARG A 291 10.96 14.62 -4.09
N ARG A 292 10.74 15.85 -3.63
CA ARG A 292 10.00 16.85 -4.41
C ARG A 292 10.70 17.31 -5.67
N GLU A 293 12.00 17.15 -5.77
CA GLU A 293 12.76 17.48 -6.98
C GLU A 293 12.69 16.37 -8.05
N ASP A 294 12.17 15.19 -7.72
CA ASP A 294 12.30 14.00 -8.57
C ASP A 294 11.34 13.94 -9.76
N ARG A 295 10.80 15.08 -10.23
CA ARG A 295 9.75 15.21 -11.27
C ARG A 295 10.05 14.38 -12.53
N GLN A 296 9.71 13.09 -12.51
CA GLN A 296 10.06 12.11 -13.53
C GLN A 296 8.80 11.34 -13.90
N PRO A 297 8.05 11.82 -14.90
CA PRO A 297 6.91 11.08 -15.41
C PRO A 297 7.40 9.77 -16.03
N ASN A 298 6.73 8.67 -15.70
CA ASN A 298 6.96 7.38 -16.35
C ASN A 298 8.42 6.90 -16.28
N THR A 299 9.11 7.14 -15.15
CA THR A 299 10.49 6.72 -14.92
C THR A 299 10.63 5.20 -15.00
N ARG A 300 11.76 4.77 -15.56
CA ARG A 300 12.18 3.37 -15.57
C ARG A 300 13.09 3.11 -14.38
N ILE A 301 12.84 2.00 -13.71
CA ILE A 301 13.70 1.53 -12.62
C ILE A 301 14.58 0.41 -13.17
N SER A 302 15.89 0.56 -13.05
CA SER A 302 16.86 -0.43 -13.49
C SER A 302 17.62 -0.96 -12.29
N ALA A 303 17.53 -2.26 -12.04
CA ALA A 303 18.36 -2.92 -11.04
C ALA A 303 19.64 -3.47 -11.68
N THR A 304 20.72 -3.54 -10.92
CA THR A 304 22.01 -4.10 -11.33
C THR A 304 22.55 -5.01 -10.25
N LEU A 305 23.02 -6.20 -10.64
CA LEU A 305 23.78 -7.11 -9.80
C LEU A 305 25.24 -7.16 -10.26
N ASN A 306 26.15 -7.07 -9.29
CA ASN A 306 27.59 -7.07 -9.47
C ASN A 306 28.26 -8.13 -8.59
N ARG A 307 29.33 -8.76 -9.07
CA ARG A 307 30.18 -9.66 -8.28
C ARG A 307 31.61 -9.61 -8.80
N ALA A 308 32.58 -9.71 -7.89
CA ALA A 308 33.98 -9.82 -8.25
C ALA A 308 34.17 -10.99 -9.24
N ASN A 309 34.82 -10.71 -10.38
CA ASN A 309 35.09 -11.67 -11.46
C ASN A 309 33.87 -12.13 -12.29
N ALA A 310 32.76 -11.38 -12.28
CA ALA A 310 31.63 -11.58 -13.20
C ALA A 310 31.25 -10.26 -13.90
N LYS A 311 30.70 -10.34 -15.13
CA LYS A 311 30.15 -9.16 -15.81
C LYS A 311 28.87 -8.71 -15.09
N PRO A 312 28.70 -7.41 -14.77
CA PRO A 312 27.45 -6.85 -14.28
C PRO A 312 26.25 -7.26 -15.13
N VAL A 313 25.12 -7.54 -14.49
CA VAL A 313 23.85 -7.75 -15.19
C VAL A 313 22.82 -6.75 -14.67
N SER A 314 22.13 -6.11 -15.60
CA SER A 314 21.08 -5.13 -15.30
C SER A 314 19.76 -5.56 -15.94
N ARG A 315 18.65 -5.26 -15.26
CA ARG A 315 17.30 -5.49 -15.78
C ARG A 315 16.44 -4.28 -15.44
N ILE A 316 15.53 -3.96 -16.35
CA ILE A 316 14.54 -2.90 -16.16
C ILE A 316 13.27 -3.53 -15.57
N ALA A 317 12.67 -2.89 -14.59
CA ALA A 317 11.40 -3.31 -14.03
C ALA A 317 10.29 -3.25 -15.08
N ASP A 318 9.41 -4.24 -15.09
CA ASP A 318 8.32 -4.33 -16.07
C ASP A 318 7.31 -3.18 -15.90
N ARG A 319 7.19 -2.68 -14.67
CA ARG A 319 6.35 -1.54 -14.31
C ARG A 319 7.18 -0.25 -14.25
N ARG A 320 6.68 0.78 -14.93
CA ARG A 320 7.17 2.14 -14.78
C ARG A 320 6.44 2.84 -13.64
N VAL A 321 7.11 3.81 -13.05
CA VAL A 321 6.56 4.63 -11.98
C VAL A 321 6.68 6.08 -12.39
N SER A 322 5.64 6.86 -12.21
CA SER A 322 5.72 8.31 -12.32
C SER A 322 6.01 8.85 -10.92
N LEU A 323 7.17 9.50 -10.78
CA LEU A 323 7.58 10.11 -9.53
C LEU A 323 7.13 11.55 -9.49
N ASN A 324 6.65 11.95 -8.32
CA ASN A 324 6.28 13.31 -8.03
C ASN A 324 5.30 13.86 -9.07
N THR A 325 4.27 13.06 -9.40
CA THR A 325 3.18 13.52 -10.26
C THR A 325 2.29 14.47 -9.46
N GLY A 326 2.68 15.74 -9.43
CA GLY A 326 1.76 16.85 -9.18
C GLY A 326 0.61 16.92 -10.20
N THR A 327 0.60 16.03 -11.19
CA THR A 327 -0.49 15.83 -12.15
C THR A 327 -1.16 14.47 -11.93
N VAL A 328 -2.04 14.40 -10.93
CA VAL A 328 -3.32 13.76 -11.22
C VAL A 328 -3.95 14.63 -12.30
N THR A 329 -4.12 14.10 -13.50
CA THR A 329 -5.10 14.61 -14.46
C THR A 329 -6.45 14.67 -13.75
N GLY A 330 -6.78 15.84 -13.17
CA GLY A 330 -8.02 16.11 -12.45
C GLY A 330 -7.94 16.62 -10.99
N THR A 331 -6.77 16.88 -10.38
CA THR A 331 -6.74 17.45 -9.01
C THR A 331 -5.67 18.52 -8.78
N THR A 332 -5.51 19.47 -9.71
CA THR A 332 -4.93 20.77 -9.37
C THR A 332 -5.93 21.49 -8.44
N GLY A 333 -5.64 21.51 -7.13
CA GLY A 333 -6.41 22.32 -6.17
C GLY A 333 -7.32 21.59 -5.18
N ARG A 334 -7.18 20.27 -4.95
CA ARG A 334 -7.88 19.63 -3.81
C ARG A 334 -7.18 19.88 -2.48
N GLY A 335 -6.95 21.15 -2.15
CA GLY A 335 -6.78 21.51 -0.75
C GLY A 335 -8.09 21.20 -0.02
N GLY A 336 -8.00 20.64 1.17
CA GLY A 336 -9.16 20.50 2.05
C GLY A 336 -9.73 19.09 2.20
N ASP A 337 -9.21 18.04 1.57
CA ASP A 337 -9.63 16.66 1.87
C ASP A 337 -9.00 16.20 3.19
N PHE A 338 -9.79 16.12 4.27
CA PHE A 338 -9.34 15.73 5.60
C PHE A 338 -9.72 14.29 5.98
N ASN A 339 -10.56 13.61 5.21
CA ASN A 339 -10.98 12.23 5.47
C ASN A 339 -10.46 11.21 4.43
N GLY A 340 -9.77 11.66 3.38
CA GLY A 340 -9.18 10.84 2.33
C GLY A 340 -10.19 10.28 1.32
N ASP A 341 -11.39 10.86 1.22
CA ASP A 341 -12.41 10.42 0.26
C ASP A 341 -12.27 11.08 -1.13
N ASN A 342 -11.19 11.84 -1.32
CA ASN A 342 -10.86 12.67 -2.48
C ASN A 342 -11.86 13.80 -2.73
N ARG A 343 -12.60 14.27 -1.73
CA ARG A 343 -13.49 15.43 -1.89
C ARG A 343 -13.03 16.56 -0.97
N PRO A 344 -13.16 17.83 -1.39
CA PRO A 344 -12.86 18.94 -0.49
C PRO A 344 -13.84 18.97 0.68
N ASP A 345 -13.29 18.99 1.89
CA ASP A 345 -14.02 19.20 3.14
C ASP A 345 -13.96 20.67 3.55
N ILE A 346 -14.87 21.11 4.42
CA ILE A 346 -14.90 22.49 4.88
C ILE A 346 -14.22 22.61 6.25
N LEU A 347 -13.23 23.49 6.36
CA LEU A 347 -12.58 23.80 7.63
C LEU A 347 -13.28 24.97 8.33
N PHE A 348 -13.77 24.72 9.54
CA PHE A 348 -14.39 25.69 10.42
C PHE A 348 -13.48 26.04 11.60
N ARG A 349 -13.50 27.29 12.03
CA ARG A 349 -12.76 27.74 13.22
C ARG A 349 -13.61 28.64 14.09
N ASN A 350 -13.52 28.44 15.40
CA ASN A 350 -14.11 29.31 16.40
C ASN A 350 -13.00 30.10 17.10
N PRO A 351 -12.87 31.43 16.88
CA PRO A 351 -11.83 32.23 17.48
C PRO A 351 -12.05 32.44 18.98
N THR A 352 -13.23 32.15 19.54
CA THR A 352 -13.49 32.23 20.98
C THR A 352 -13.01 30.96 21.68
N THR A 353 -13.45 29.79 21.24
CA THR A 353 -13.09 28.49 21.85
C THR A 353 -11.75 27.94 21.37
N LYS A 354 -11.19 28.50 20.29
CA LYS A 354 -9.97 28.05 19.60
C LYS A 354 -10.09 26.69 18.91
N ALA A 355 -11.30 26.12 18.88
CA ALA A 355 -11.57 24.87 18.19
C ALA A 355 -11.52 25.05 16.68
N THR A 356 -10.99 24.03 16.01
CA THR A 356 -11.00 23.87 14.55
C THR A 356 -11.71 22.55 14.24
N LEU A 357 -12.63 22.56 13.28
CA LEU A 357 -13.41 21.39 12.88
C LEU A 357 -13.33 21.22 11.37
N ALA A 358 -13.10 20.00 10.91
CA ALA A 358 -13.33 19.61 9.52
C ALA A 358 -14.76 19.09 9.39
N TRP A 359 -15.49 19.58 8.41
CA TRP A 359 -16.78 19.05 7.99
C TRP A 359 -16.57 18.20 6.76
N PHE A 360 -16.84 16.90 6.89
CA PHE A 360 -16.70 15.98 5.76
C PHE A 360 -17.82 16.22 4.76
N MET A 361 -17.47 16.45 3.49
CA MET A 361 -18.42 16.89 2.47
C MET A 361 -18.53 15.89 1.31
N ASN A 362 -19.75 15.75 0.79
CA ASN A 362 -20.00 15.12 -0.50
C ASN A 362 -20.91 16.06 -1.31
N GLY A 363 -20.28 16.91 -2.13
CA GLY A 363 -20.96 18.07 -2.72
C GLY A 363 -21.49 19.00 -1.63
N ALA A 364 -22.76 19.36 -1.72
CA ALA A 364 -23.41 20.21 -0.73
C ALA A 364 -23.78 19.48 0.59
N ARG A 365 -23.62 18.16 0.66
CA ARG A 365 -24.05 17.37 1.83
C ARG A 365 -22.89 17.16 2.80
N LYS A 366 -23.08 17.61 4.05
CA LYS A 366 -22.21 17.23 5.16
C LYS A 366 -22.45 15.76 5.53
N THR A 367 -21.44 14.93 5.43
CA THR A 367 -21.49 13.48 5.73
C THR A 367 -20.98 13.17 7.14
N GLY A 368 -20.12 14.03 7.70
CA GLY A 368 -19.55 13.87 9.03
C GLY A 368 -18.81 15.12 9.50
N GLN A 369 -18.12 15.02 10.63
CA GLN A 369 -17.20 16.04 11.10
C GLN A 369 -16.19 15.45 12.09
N ALA A 370 -15.05 16.11 12.24
CA ALA A 370 -14.05 15.79 13.25
C ALA A 370 -13.31 17.05 13.74
N SER A 371 -12.74 16.96 14.94
CA SER A 371 -11.84 17.99 15.47
C SER A 371 -10.49 17.92 14.77
N VAL A 372 -9.91 19.08 14.47
CA VAL A 372 -8.63 19.19 13.77
C VAL A 372 -7.55 19.70 14.71
N GLY A 373 -6.59 18.84 15.02
CA GLY A 373 -5.43 19.14 15.87
C GLY A 373 -5.76 19.65 17.29
N PRO A 374 -4.73 19.99 18.07
CA PRO A 374 -4.92 20.60 19.39
C PRO A 374 -5.37 22.06 19.28
N PRO A 375 -6.04 22.62 20.31
CA PRO A 375 -6.35 24.06 20.33
C PRO A 375 -5.07 24.91 20.22
N THR A 376 -5.05 25.82 19.26
CA THR A 376 -3.94 26.76 19.05
C THR A 376 -4.02 27.98 19.98
N ALA A 377 -2.90 28.69 20.17
CA ALA A 377 -2.88 29.98 20.84
C ALA A 377 -3.75 31.05 20.13
N SER A 378 -4.13 32.10 20.87
CA SER A 378 -5.25 32.99 20.53
C SER A 378 -5.09 33.83 19.25
N ASN A 379 -3.85 34.03 18.81
CA ASN A 379 -3.42 34.87 17.69
C ASN A 379 -3.22 34.12 16.37
N TRP A 380 -3.26 32.78 16.39
CA TRP A 380 -3.08 31.97 15.19
C TRP A 380 -4.34 31.92 14.33
N GLN A 381 -4.15 32.11 13.02
CA GLN A 381 -5.18 32.09 12.00
C GLN A 381 -4.79 31.07 10.94
N VAL A 382 -5.76 30.38 10.37
CA VAL A 382 -5.53 29.55 9.18
C VAL A 382 -5.30 30.50 8.00
N GLY A 383 -4.17 30.32 7.33
CA GLY A 383 -3.78 31.07 6.14
C GLY A 383 -4.19 30.38 4.84
N GLY A 384 -4.19 29.05 4.83
CA GLY A 384 -4.54 28.24 3.68
C GLY A 384 -4.43 26.75 3.99
N THR A 385 -4.76 25.92 3.01
CA THR A 385 -4.68 24.46 3.09
C THR A 385 -4.11 23.92 1.79
N GLY A 386 -3.32 22.85 1.86
CA GLY A 386 -2.76 22.20 0.68
C GLY A 386 -1.74 21.16 1.11
N ASP A 387 -1.29 20.32 0.18
CA ASP A 387 -0.30 19.28 0.46
C ASP A 387 1.13 19.87 0.48
N PHE A 388 1.56 20.38 1.63
CA PHE A 388 2.85 21.04 1.79
C PHE A 388 3.99 20.05 2.05
N ASN A 389 3.72 18.81 2.46
CA ASN A 389 4.73 17.76 2.56
C ASN A 389 4.88 16.92 1.27
N GLY A 390 3.82 16.82 0.46
CA GLY A 390 3.73 16.03 -0.76
C GLY A 390 3.15 14.63 -0.57
N ASP A 391 2.69 14.28 0.65
CA ASP A 391 2.25 12.94 1.02
C ASP A 391 0.81 12.61 0.55
N GLY A 392 0.21 13.53 -0.18
CA GLY A 392 -1.13 13.42 -0.73
C GLY A 392 -2.25 13.78 0.24
N ARG A 393 -1.94 14.24 1.46
CA ARG A 393 -2.91 14.68 2.46
C ARG A 393 -2.94 16.20 2.53
N THR A 394 -4.07 16.72 3.00
CA THR A 394 -4.21 18.18 3.18
C THR A 394 -3.49 18.61 4.46
N ASP A 395 -2.46 19.45 4.30
CA ASP A 395 -1.83 20.17 5.40
C ASP A 395 -2.49 21.53 5.66
N ILE A 396 -2.20 22.12 6.82
CA ILE A 396 -2.78 23.40 7.23
C ILE A 396 -1.69 24.43 7.45
N LEU A 397 -1.74 25.52 6.71
CA LEU A 397 -0.89 26.69 6.90
C LEU A 397 -1.49 27.59 7.98
N TRP A 398 -0.70 27.86 9.01
CA TRP A 398 -1.02 28.72 10.13
C TRP A 398 -0.17 29.98 10.13
N ARG A 399 -0.78 31.10 10.51
CA ARG A 399 -0.10 32.38 10.70
C ARG A 399 -0.43 33.00 12.05
N ASP A 400 0.63 33.39 12.77
CA ASP A 400 0.56 34.31 13.89
C ASP A 400 0.72 35.73 13.35
N ALA A 401 -0.40 36.44 13.17
CA ALA A 401 -0.39 37.80 12.65
C ALA A 401 0.27 38.82 13.61
N ALA A 402 0.41 38.49 14.90
CA ALA A 402 1.02 39.38 15.89
C ALA A 402 2.55 39.29 15.85
N ALA A 403 3.10 38.09 15.77
CA ALA A 403 4.54 37.83 15.72
C ALA A 403 5.10 37.75 14.28
N GLY A 404 4.23 37.61 13.27
CA GLY A 404 4.61 37.41 11.87
C GLY A 404 5.08 35.99 11.54
N LYS A 405 5.00 35.06 12.50
CA LYS A 405 5.40 33.64 12.35
C LYS A 405 4.40 32.90 11.47
N ASN A 406 4.91 31.94 10.71
CA ASN A 406 4.13 31.06 9.85
C ASN A 406 4.58 29.62 10.08
N VAL A 407 3.63 28.70 10.26
CA VAL A 407 3.88 27.29 10.53
C VAL A 407 2.93 26.48 9.67
N VAL A 408 3.42 25.38 9.11
CA VAL A 408 2.57 24.37 8.49
C VAL A 408 2.40 23.22 9.47
N TRP A 409 1.16 22.83 9.73
CA TRP A 409 0.85 21.54 10.35
C TRP A 409 0.81 20.50 9.27
N LEU A 410 1.74 19.55 9.33
CA LEU A 410 1.77 18.39 8.46
C LEU A 410 0.79 17.37 9.03
N MET A 411 -0.26 17.06 8.29
CA MET A 411 -1.45 16.38 8.80
C MET A 411 -1.49 14.91 8.39
N ASN A 412 -2.13 14.09 9.22
CA ASN A 412 -2.57 12.75 8.85
C ASN A 412 -4.08 12.66 9.08
N GLY A 413 -4.85 13.03 8.04
CA GLY A 413 -6.29 13.25 8.18
C GLY A 413 -6.55 14.49 9.05
N THR A 414 -7.29 14.35 10.15
CA THR A 414 -7.55 15.46 11.08
C THR A 414 -6.53 15.58 12.22
N ASP A 415 -5.57 14.66 12.31
CA ASP A 415 -4.51 14.67 13.32
C ASP A 415 -3.25 15.37 12.82
N VAL A 416 -2.54 16.06 13.72
CA VAL A 416 -1.26 16.70 13.39
C VAL A 416 -0.15 15.65 13.51
N ALA A 417 0.45 15.26 12.38
CA ALA A 417 1.56 14.30 12.36
C ALA A 417 2.88 14.98 12.78
N SER A 418 3.14 16.18 12.26
CA SER A 418 4.29 17.01 12.65
C SER A 418 4.05 18.48 12.28
N THR A 419 5.01 19.36 12.58
CA THR A 419 4.92 20.79 12.26
C THR A 419 6.20 21.26 11.60
N ALA A 420 6.10 22.18 10.64
CA ALA A 420 7.24 22.80 9.98
C ALA A 420 7.14 24.33 10.02
N ASP A 421 8.19 25.00 10.47
CA ASP A 421 8.31 26.45 10.35
C ASP A 421 8.57 26.84 8.89
N ILE A 422 7.89 27.88 8.42
CA ILE A 422 8.19 28.51 7.12
C ILE A 422 8.61 29.97 7.36
N PRO A 423 9.26 30.64 6.38
CA PRO A 423 9.77 32.00 6.60
C PRO A 423 8.72 32.95 7.18
N ALA A 424 9.12 33.70 8.21
CA ALA A 424 8.26 34.73 8.77
C ALA A 424 8.03 35.86 7.75
N GLN A 425 6.83 36.43 7.77
CA GLN A 425 6.52 37.68 7.08
C GLN A 425 6.28 38.75 8.14
N SER A 426 7.20 39.70 8.23
CA SER A 426 7.13 40.81 9.17
C SER A 426 6.05 41.81 8.74
N GLY A 427 5.45 42.48 9.71
CA GLY A 427 4.38 43.44 9.47
C GLY A 427 2.98 42.83 9.57
N ARG A 428 2.14 43.46 10.40
CA ARG A 428 0.75 43.04 10.66
C ARG A 428 -0.16 43.25 9.45
N SER A 429 0.28 44.06 8.48
CA SER A 429 -0.45 44.40 7.26
C SER A 429 -0.39 43.30 6.20
N TRP A 430 0.61 42.42 6.23
CA TRP A 430 0.65 41.24 5.35
C TRP A 430 -0.25 40.12 5.88
N LYS A 431 -1.29 39.81 5.11
CA LYS A 431 -2.20 38.67 5.30
C LYS A 431 -1.95 37.61 4.24
N ILE A 432 -2.14 36.36 4.63
CA ILE A 432 -2.21 35.26 3.68
C ILE A 432 -3.61 35.30 3.06
N GLY A 433 -3.69 35.28 1.73
CA GLY A 433 -4.95 35.22 0.99
C GLY A 433 -5.42 33.79 0.73
N GLY A 434 -4.49 32.84 0.65
CA GLY A 434 -4.75 31.43 0.41
C GLY A 434 -3.47 30.66 0.04
N ALA A 435 -3.61 29.36 -0.18
CA ALA A 435 -2.57 28.51 -0.71
C ALA A 435 -3.08 27.71 -1.92
N GLY A 436 -2.25 27.59 -2.96
CA GLY A 436 -2.55 26.80 -4.15
C GLY A 436 -1.35 26.74 -5.09
N ASP A 437 -1.34 25.78 -6.01
CA ASP A 437 -0.22 25.57 -6.93
C ASP A 437 -0.25 26.63 -8.05
N PHE A 438 0.47 27.74 -7.84
CA PHE A 438 0.48 28.85 -8.77
C PHE A 438 1.52 28.67 -9.87
N ASN A 439 2.53 27.82 -9.71
CA ASN A 439 3.56 27.57 -10.73
C ASN A 439 3.42 26.21 -11.44
N GLY A 440 2.38 25.43 -11.13
CA GLY A 440 2.03 24.16 -11.79
C GLY A 440 3.00 23.03 -11.43
N ASP A 441 3.60 23.13 -10.24
CA ASP A 441 4.76 22.36 -9.85
C ASP A 441 4.43 21.22 -8.86
N GLY A 442 3.15 21.13 -8.50
CA GLY A 442 2.56 20.17 -7.58
C GLY A 442 2.53 20.63 -6.12
N ASN A 443 3.22 21.71 -5.77
CA ASN A 443 3.26 22.21 -4.40
C ASN A 443 2.33 23.43 -4.21
N PRO A 444 1.69 23.56 -3.04
CA PRO A 444 0.98 24.78 -2.69
C PRO A 444 1.95 25.96 -2.52
N ASP A 445 1.82 26.95 -3.39
CA ASP A 445 2.38 28.29 -3.23
C ASP A 445 1.47 29.14 -2.34
N ILE A 446 1.97 30.29 -1.85
CA ILE A 446 1.23 31.13 -0.91
C ILE A 446 1.01 32.53 -1.49
N VAL A 447 -0.25 32.93 -1.62
CA VAL A 447 -0.59 34.31 -2.00
C VAL A 447 -0.69 35.21 -0.78
N TRP A 448 -0.02 36.36 -0.85
CA TRP A 448 0.03 37.36 0.19
C TRP A 448 -0.57 38.67 -0.29
N ARG A 449 -1.33 39.33 0.60
CA ARG A 449 -1.85 40.67 0.40
C ARG A 449 -1.40 41.58 1.53
N ASN A 450 -0.85 42.73 1.18
CA ASN A 450 -0.63 43.83 2.10
C ASN A 450 -1.88 44.71 2.16
N GLU A 451 -2.57 44.69 3.29
CA GLU A 451 -3.82 45.41 3.48
C GLU A 451 -3.66 46.89 3.83
N GLU A 452 -2.43 47.39 3.92
CA GLU A 452 -2.11 48.78 4.24
C GLU A 452 -1.73 49.58 2.99
N ASN A 453 -1.08 48.95 2.01
CA ASN A 453 -0.65 49.60 0.76
C ASN A 453 -1.14 48.90 -0.52
N GLY A 454 -1.87 47.79 -0.41
CA GLY A 454 -2.50 47.13 -1.57
C GLY A 454 -1.58 46.21 -2.38
N ARG A 455 -0.30 46.09 -2.03
CA ARG A 455 0.65 45.19 -2.69
C ARG A 455 0.26 43.73 -2.53
N ASN A 456 0.46 42.95 -3.58
CA ASN A 456 0.21 41.52 -3.60
C ASN A 456 1.48 40.79 -4.06
N GLN A 457 1.76 39.62 -3.50
CA GLN A 457 2.91 38.80 -3.90
C GLN A 457 2.60 37.31 -3.74
N LEU A 458 3.22 36.48 -4.57
CA LEU A 458 3.25 35.04 -4.45
C LEU A 458 4.58 34.61 -3.85
N TRP A 459 4.51 33.81 -2.79
CA TRP A 459 5.66 33.02 -2.38
C TRP A 459 5.61 31.71 -3.13
N LEU A 460 6.59 31.51 -4.00
CA LEU A 460 6.79 30.22 -4.64
C LEU A 460 7.41 29.28 -3.62
N MET A 461 6.84 28.10 -3.47
CA MET A 461 7.14 27.14 -2.42
C MET A 461 7.59 25.82 -3.03
N ASP A 462 8.58 25.21 -2.41
CA ASP A 462 8.93 23.80 -2.60
C ASP A 462 8.57 23.12 -1.28
N GLY A 463 7.27 22.78 -1.19
CA GLY A 463 6.49 22.57 0.04
C GLY A 463 6.79 23.55 1.18
N THR A 464 7.46 23.15 2.26
CA THR A 464 7.68 24.06 3.41
C THR A 464 8.81 25.09 3.21
N ARG A 465 9.55 25.03 2.09
CA ARG A 465 10.65 25.95 1.79
C ARG A 465 10.23 26.98 0.75
N ARG A 466 10.37 28.27 1.05
CA ARG A 466 10.16 29.34 0.06
C ARG A 466 11.34 29.39 -0.93
N ILE A 467 11.05 29.22 -2.21
CA ILE A 467 12.02 29.27 -3.32
C ILE A 467 11.96 30.56 -4.12
N GLY A 468 10.86 31.30 -4.04
CA GLY A 468 10.68 32.56 -4.76
C GLY A 468 9.76 33.53 -4.05
N ASN A 469 9.83 34.79 -4.45
CA ASN A 469 8.87 35.82 -4.08
C ASN A 469 8.57 36.68 -5.31
N VAL A 470 7.38 36.50 -5.89
CA VAL A 470 6.95 37.12 -7.14
C VAL A 470 5.91 38.19 -6.83
N PRO A 471 6.21 39.49 -7.00
CA PRO A 471 5.19 40.52 -6.95
C PRO A 471 4.14 40.27 -8.04
N ILE A 472 2.86 40.31 -7.67
CA ILE A 472 1.75 40.23 -8.62
C ILE A 472 0.99 41.56 -8.65
N ARG A 473 0.00 41.67 -9.55
CA ARG A 473 -0.78 42.90 -9.76
C ARG A 473 -1.21 43.54 -8.44
N GLU A 474 -0.89 44.82 -8.27
CA GLU A 474 -1.29 45.61 -7.08
C GLU A 474 -2.77 45.97 -7.11
N THR A 475 -3.40 46.09 -5.94
CA THR A 475 -4.78 46.59 -5.81
C THR A 475 -4.85 47.65 -4.73
N SER A 476 -4.81 48.91 -5.17
CA SER A 476 -4.78 50.10 -4.31
C SER A 476 -6.05 50.30 -3.49
N ASP A 477 -7.21 49.83 -3.97
CA ASP A 477 -8.42 49.78 -3.15
C ASP A 477 -8.31 48.66 -2.11
N LEU A 478 -8.10 49.09 -0.86
CA LEU A 478 -7.91 48.21 0.31
C LEU A 478 -9.19 47.49 0.75
N LYS A 479 -10.36 47.86 0.20
CA LYS A 479 -11.64 47.16 0.44
C LYS A 479 -11.72 45.83 -0.31
N TRP A 480 -10.92 45.65 -1.35
CA TRP A 480 -10.72 44.34 -1.96
C TRP A 480 -9.91 43.43 -1.03
N LYS A 481 -10.47 42.26 -0.75
CA LYS A 481 -9.87 41.18 0.05
C LYS A 481 -9.82 39.91 -0.80
N ILE A 482 -8.77 39.12 -0.61
CA ILE A 482 -8.71 37.77 -1.19
C ILE A 482 -9.65 36.88 -0.36
N GLY A 483 -10.60 36.24 -1.03
CA GLY A 483 -11.56 35.31 -0.44
C GLY A 483 -11.07 33.87 -0.40
N GLY A 484 -10.21 33.49 -1.34
CA GLY A 484 -9.58 32.18 -1.46
C GLY A 484 -8.96 32.00 -2.84
N THR A 485 -8.41 30.81 -3.07
CA THR A 485 -7.71 30.40 -4.28
C THR A 485 -8.24 29.06 -4.79
N GLY A 486 -8.16 28.83 -6.10
CA GLY A 486 -8.61 27.59 -6.74
C GLY A 486 -8.75 27.77 -8.25
N ASP A 487 -8.74 26.68 -9.02
CA ASP A 487 -8.87 26.71 -10.48
C ASP A 487 -10.34 26.89 -10.89
N LEU A 488 -10.80 28.13 -11.11
CA LEU A 488 -12.22 28.38 -11.40
C LEU A 488 -12.56 28.07 -12.86
N ASN A 489 -11.60 28.18 -13.78
CA ASN A 489 -11.85 28.06 -15.21
C ASN A 489 -11.54 26.65 -15.77
N GLY A 490 -10.87 25.79 -15.01
CA GLY A 490 -10.49 24.43 -15.36
C GLY A 490 -9.23 24.35 -16.24
N ASP A 491 -8.38 25.37 -16.23
CA ASP A 491 -7.16 25.43 -17.05
C ASP A 491 -5.91 24.91 -16.32
N SER A 492 -6.11 24.33 -15.13
CA SER A 492 -5.08 23.80 -14.23
C SER A 492 -4.16 24.84 -13.58
N ASN A 493 -4.43 26.14 -13.73
CA ASN A 493 -3.79 27.19 -12.95
C ASN A 493 -4.64 27.55 -11.74
N THR A 494 -4.00 27.79 -10.60
CA THR A 494 -4.70 28.32 -9.43
C THR A 494 -5.10 29.77 -9.66
N ASP A 495 -6.39 30.08 -9.62
CA ASP A 495 -6.92 31.44 -9.70
C ASP A 495 -7.09 32.08 -8.31
N ILE A 496 -7.29 33.40 -8.27
CA ILE A 496 -7.51 34.15 -7.03
C ILE A 496 -8.91 34.77 -7.02
N VAL A 497 -9.72 34.41 -6.04
CA VAL A 497 -11.05 34.98 -5.85
C VAL A 497 -10.98 36.18 -4.92
N TRP A 498 -11.57 37.29 -5.34
CA TRP A 498 -11.56 38.56 -4.65
C TRP A 498 -12.98 39.02 -4.32
N ARG A 499 -13.13 39.68 -3.17
CA ARG A 499 -14.38 40.32 -2.73
C ARG A 499 -14.10 41.73 -2.23
N ASN A 500 -14.90 42.69 -2.68
CA ASN A 500 -14.91 44.04 -2.14
C ASN A 500 -15.83 44.10 -0.92
N THR A 501 -15.29 44.35 0.27
CA THR A 501 -16.04 44.35 1.53
C THR A 501 -16.83 45.64 1.78
N ALA A 502 -16.86 46.57 0.82
CA ALA A 502 -17.68 47.78 0.90
C ALA A 502 -18.84 47.72 -0.11
N THR A 503 -18.58 47.28 -1.35
CA THR A 503 -19.60 47.22 -2.41
C THR A 503 -20.27 45.86 -2.51
N GLY A 504 -19.59 44.79 -2.08
CA GLY A 504 -20.06 43.41 -2.26
C GLY A 504 -19.76 42.82 -3.62
N ASP A 505 -19.03 43.55 -4.48
CA ASP A 505 -18.54 43.06 -5.77
C ASP A 505 -17.55 41.93 -5.59
N ASN A 506 -17.57 41.00 -6.54
CA ASN A 506 -16.70 39.83 -6.52
C ASN A 506 -16.04 39.68 -7.90
N VAL A 507 -14.76 39.35 -7.93
CA VAL A 507 -14.04 39.06 -9.18
C VAL A 507 -13.14 37.85 -8.99
N VAL A 508 -12.85 37.16 -10.07
CA VAL A 508 -11.74 36.20 -10.14
C VAL A 508 -10.61 36.81 -10.95
N TRP A 509 -9.40 36.69 -10.45
CA TRP A 509 -8.19 36.90 -11.24
C TRP A 509 -7.79 35.57 -11.83
N LEU A 510 -7.93 35.46 -13.14
CA LEU A 510 -7.42 34.31 -13.88
C LEU A 510 -5.90 34.42 -13.94
N MET A 511 -5.24 33.34 -13.53
CA MET A 511 -3.78 33.27 -13.46
C MET A 511 -3.22 32.43 -14.60
N LYS A 512 -1.95 32.65 -14.94
CA LYS A 512 -1.22 31.78 -15.86
C LYS A 512 0.18 31.57 -15.30
N GLY A 513 0.37 30.44 -14.63
CA GLY A 513 1.48 30.34 -13.69
C GLY A 513 1.39 31.46 -12.62
N PRO A 514 2.52 32.00 -12.15
CA PRO A 514 2.52 33.03 -11.11
C PRO A 514 2.08 34.42 -11.61
N GLU A 515 1.72 34.55 -12.88
CA GLU A 515 1.38 35.83 -13.51
C GLU A 515 -0.14 36.06 -13.54
N PHE A 516 -0.55 37.31 -13.29
CA PHE A 516 -1.92 37.76 -13.53
C PHE A 516 -2.20 37.76 -15.04
N SER A 517 -3.22 37.02 -15.48
CA SER A 517 -3.65 37.00 -16.88
C SER A 517 -4.77 38.00 -17.15
N SER A 518 -5.90 37.83 -16.45
CA SER A 518 -7.08 38.68 -16.65
C SER A 518 -7.97 38.71 -15.40
N SER A 519 -8.97 39.59 -15.39
CA SER A 519 -9.94 39.68 -14.31
C SER A 519 -11.35 39.50 -14.88
N VAL A 520 -12.14 38.64 -14.27
CA VAL A 520 -13.52 38.37 -14.67
C VAL A 520 -14.45 38.63 -13.49
N ALA A 521 -15.57 39.33 -13.74
CA ALA A 521 -16.55 39.61 -12.71
C ALA A 521 -17.37 38.35 -12.35
N LEU A 522 -17.60 38.17 -11.05
CA LEU A 522 -18.53 37.19 -10.50
C LEU A 522 -19.83 37.91 -10.10
N SER A 523 -20.89 37.15 -9.79
CA SER A 523 -22.13 37.73 -9.24
C SER A 523 -21.84 38.50 -7.94
N ALA A 524 -22.32 39.74 -7.84
CA ALA A 524 -22.19 40.55 -6.62
C ALA A 524 -23.07 40.00 -5.50
N VAL A 525 -22.61 40.15 -4.25
CA VAL A 525 -23.38 39.90 -3.03
C VAL A 525 -23.36 41.16 -2.19
N SER A 526 -24.40 41.98 -2.33
CA SER A 526 -24.50 43.33 -1.73
C SER A 526 -24.49 43.31 -0.19
N SER A 527 -25.00 42.24 0.42
CA SER A 527 -24.93 42.07 1.88
C SER A 527 -23.50 41.78 2.31
N GLN A 528 -22.96 42.64 3.17
CA GLN A 528 -21.62 42.51 3.73
C GLN A 528 -21.51 41.45 4.83
N ASP A 529 -22.64 40.91 5.29
CA ASP A 529 -22.67 39.81 6.25
C ASP A 529 -22.16 38.50 5.63
N TRP A 530 -22.25 38.38 4.29
CA TRP A 530 -21.73 37.24 3.54
C TRP A 530 -20.24 37.40 3.24
N GLN A 531 -19.49 36.36 3.58
CA GLN A 531 -18.05 36.24 3.36
C GLN A 531 -17.76 34.99 2.54
N ILE A 532 -16.76 35.07 1.68
CA ILE A 532 -16.19 33.89 1.01
C ILE A 532 -15.43 33.09 2.07
N GLY A 533 -15.88 31.86 2.28
CA GLY A 533 -15.34 30.94 3.26
C GLY A 533 -14.27 30.06 2.66
N SER A 534 -14.60 29.41 1.54
CA SER A 534 -13.77 28.41 0.89
C SER A 534 -13.97 28.44 -0.63
N VAL A 535 -12.91 28.06 -1.36
CA VAL A 535 -12.89 27.90 -2.81
C VAL A 535 -12.28 26.53 -3.12
N ALA A 536 -13.06 25.62 -3.70
CA ALA A 536 -12.61 24.25 -4.07
C ALA A 536 -13.66 23.56 -4.96
N ASP A 537 -13.27 22.51 -5.68
CA ASP A 537 -14.15 21.72 -6.56
C ASP A 537 -15.05 20.75 -5.74
N TYR A 538 -16.21 21.23 -5.28
CA TYR A 538 -17.11 20.44 -4.42
C TYR A 538 -17.96 19.45 -5.23
N ASN A 539 -18.20 19.71 -6.51
CA ASN A 539 -19.03 18.86 -7.38
C ASN A 539 -18.22 17.87 -8.25
N ASN A 540 -16.88 17.93 -8.22
CA ASN A 540 -15.94 17.13 -9.00
C ASN A 540 -16.05 17.36 -10.52
N ASP A 541 -16.37 18.57 -10.97
CA ASP A 541 -16.40 18.91 -12.40
C ASP A 541 -15.06 19.45 -12.94
N GLY A 542 -14.04 19.51 -12.09
CA GLY A 542 -12.71 20.01 -12.42
C GLY A 542 -12.58 21.53 -12.30
N LYS A 543 -13.60 22.23 -11.77
CA LYS A 543 -13.57 23.68 -11.53
C LYS A 543 -13.92 23.97 -10.09
N ALA A 544 -13.30 25.01 -9.55
CA ALA A 544 -13.54 25.40 -8.17
C ALA A 544 -14.90 26.10 -8.00
N ASP A 545 -15.65 25.63 -7.01
CA ASP A 545 -16.87 26.22 -6.48
C ASP A 545 -16.58 27.16 -5.30
N ILE A 546 -17.57 27.95 -4.88
CA ILE A 546 -17.39 28.95 -3.81
C ILE A 546 -18.36 28.70 -2.65
N VAL A 547 -17.82 28.43 -1.46
CA VAL A 547 -18.61 28.39 -0.22
C VAL A 547 -18.67 29.77 0.41
N TRP A 548 -19.89 30.20 0.68
CA TRP A 548 -20.25 31.44 1.33
C TRP A 548 -20.74 31.17 2.75
N ARG A 549 -20.36 32.04 3.68
CA ARG A 549 -20.88 32.04 5.06
C ARG A 549 -21.41 33.40 5.44
N ASN A 550 -22.62 33.44 6.01
CA ASN A 550 -23.19 34.64 6.60
C ASN A 550 -22.80 34.74 8.08
N GLY A 551 -21.99 35.74 8.42
CA GLY A 551 -21.49 35.95 9.79
C GLY A 551 -22.55 36.44 10.78
N LYS A 552 -23.75 36.84 10.32
CA LYS A 552 -24.83 37.35 11.16
C LYS A 552 -25.90 36.31 11.46
N THR A 553 -26.24 35.47 10.47
CA THR A 553 -27.29 34.44 10.58
C THR A 553 -26.72 33.04 10.80
N GLY A 554 -25.43 32.83 10.50
CA GLY A 554 -24.81 31.51 10.55
C GLY A 554 -25.16 30.60 9.37
N THR A 555 -25.86 31.09 8.36
CA THR A 555 -26.20 30.34 7.15
C THR A 555 -24.97 30.13 6.26
N ASN A 556 -24.90 28.98 5.59
CA ASN A 556 -23.83 28.63 4.66
C ASN A 556 -24.45 28.28 3.30
N SER A 557 -23.79 28.65 2.20
CA SER A 557 -24.26 28.42 0.83
C SER A 557 -23.09 28.00 -0.05
N LEU A 558 -23.29 27.00 -0.90
CA LEU A 558 -22.36 26.61 -1.94
C LEU A 558 -22.82 27.20 -3.27
N TRP A 559 -21.97 27.96 -3.95
CA TRP A 559 -22.19 28.37 -5.33
C TRP A 559 -21.50 27.38 -6.24
N LEU A 560 -22.27 26.66 -7.03
CA LEU A 560 -21.73 25.81 -8.09
C LEU A 560 -21.32 26.70 -9.26
N MET A 561 -20.06 26.60 -9.66
CA MET A 561 -19.43 27.47 -10.63
C MET A 561 -19.16 26.74 -11.95
N ASN A 562 -19.08 27.51 -13.03
CA ASN A 562 -18.53 27.04 -14.31
C ASN A 562 -17.71 28.19 -14.91
N GLY A 563 -16.43 28.27 -14.55
CA GLY A 563 -15.67 29.50 -14.74
C GLY A 563 -16.17 30.59 -13.79
N ALA A 564 -16.26 31.81 -14.31
CA ALA A 564 -16.80 32.95 -13.56
C ALA A 564 -18.34 32.96 -13.44
N GLN A 565 -19.04 31.99 -14.04
CA GLN A 565 -20.50 31.93 -14.00
C GLN A 565 -20.99 31.07 -12.82
N ARG A 566 -21.90 31.64 -12.01
CA ARG A 566 -22.64 30.90 -10.99
C ARG A 566 -23.78 30.14 -11.67
N VAL A 567 -23.69 28.81 -11.69
CA VAL A 567 -24.69 27.92 -12.29
C VAL A 567 -25.88 27.74 -11.35
N SER A 568 -25.63 27.53 -10.06
CA SER A 568 -26.67 27.42 -9.03
C SER A 568 -26.12 27.75 -7.64
N ASP A 569 -27.01 28.00 -6.69
CA ASP A 569 -26.69 28.06 -5.27
C ASP A 569 -27.42 26.95 -4.51
N VAL A 570 -26.68 26.29 -3.62
CA VAL A 570 -27.16 25.19 -2.80
C VAL A 570 -26.97 25.54 -1.33
N ALA A 571 -28.03 25.44 -0.54
CA ALA A 571 -27.93 25.65 0.90
C ALA A 571 -27.09 24.54 1.55
N LEU A 572 -26.11 24.93 2.36
CA LEU A 572 -25.34 24.02 3.21
C LEU A 572 -25.93 24.00 4.63
N THR A 573 -25.51 23.02 5.44
CA THR A 573 -25.88 22.97 6.86
C THR A 573 -25.50 24.28 7.55
N SER A 574 -26.45 24.96 8.21
CA SER A 574 -26.20 26.20 8.96
C SER A 574 -25.49 25.94 10.29
N VAL A 575 -24.66 26.88 10.74
CA VAL A 575 -24.05 26.90 12.08
C VAL A 575 -24.56 28.12 12.82
N ALA A 576 -25.53 27.92 13.72
CA ALA A 576 -26.21 28.99 14.46
C ALA A 576 -25.26 29.83 15.33
N ASP A 577 -24.20 29.21 15.87
CA ASP A 577 -23.13 29.95 16.53
C ASP A 577 -22.31 30.73 15.48
N THR A 578 -22.55 32.04 15.42
CA THR A 578 -21.91 32.98 14.51
C THR A 578 -20.44 33.23 14.80
N LYS A 579 -19.91 32.75 15.93
CA LYS A 579 -18.46 32.80 16.20
C LYS A 579 -17.69 31.83 15.32
N TRP A 580 -18.31 30.76 14.84
CA TRP A 580 -17.67 29.91 13.83
C TRP A 580 -17.55 30.64 12.51
N SER A 581 -16.39 30.53 11.87
CA SER A 581 -16.13 30.99 10.50
C SER A 581 -15.63 29.83 9.64
N VAL A 582 -15.95 29.83 8.35
CA VAL A 582 -15.28 28.96 7.37
C VAL A 582 -13.93 29.60 7.06
N VAL A 583 -12.86 28.81 7.17
CA VAL A 583 -11.47 29.28 7.03
C VAL A 583 -10.68 28.51 5.98
N GLY A 584 -11.27 27.50 5.35
CA GLY A 584 -10.62 26.71 4.33
C GLY A 584 -11.54 25.66 3.71
N PRO A 585 -11.12 25.05 2.58
CA PRO A 585 -9.89 25.34 1.85
C PRO A 585 -9.88 26.73 1.20
N ARG A 586 -8.72 27.40 1.26
CA ARG A 586 -8.48 28.78 0.82
C ARG A 586 -7.16 28.93 0.11
#